data_AF-A0A951C496-F1
#
_entry.id   AF-A0A951C496-F1
#
_cell.length_a   1.000
_cell.length_b   1.000
_cell.length_c   1.000
_cell.angle_alpha   90.00
_cell.angle_beta   90.00
_cell.angle_gamma   90.00
#
_symmetry.space_group_name_H-M   'P 1'
#
loop_
_entity.id
_entity.type
_entity.pdbx_description
1 polymer ?
#
loop_
_entity_poly.entity_id
_entity_poly.type
_entity_poly.pdbx_seq_one_letter_code
_entity_poly.pdbx_strand_id
1 'polypeptide(L)'
;MLAVDDLARDERFERIRIEEVVFDPRRSQAGRQGAAFRPDDPDSPDAARQLMHGIFVGEIQALEGAGRTCYDFDTGSGREDVPFALKLDMARQCWDEARHVEISIKLTEHMGSEIGEFAEQTLLFEAACNADPVLRLTGVNRALEGLAIDVFNTMREYGDTTQDPVLYFCEDWMLADEVTHVKMGSDWLRRLTEKDKERQQQALDFQRTVDKLFSFGGLRGESEENPIHLARKFRTLAGFTDDEITDLVDVAAEAMAEAEAMAAAIQNAQA
;
A
#
# COMPACT_ATOMS: atom_id res chain seq x y z
N MET A 1 0.91 16.53 -18.01
CA MET A 1 1.45 15.62 -16.97
C MET A 1 0.37 14.59 -16.75
N LEU A 2 0.71 13.30 -16.77
CA LEU A 2 -0.27 12.23 -16.57
C LEU A 2 -0.84 12.30 -15.15
N ALA A 3 -2.16 12.19 -15.04
CA ALA A 3 -2.93 12.13 -13.79
C ALA A 3 -3.73 10.81 -13.70
N VAL A 4 -4.41 10.58 -12.58
CA VAL A 4 -5.29 9.40 -12.41
C VAL A 4 -6.35 9.29 -13.49
N ASP A 5 -6.86 10.41 -13.99
CA ASP A 5 -7.85 10.46 -15.06
C ASP A 5 -7.31 9.95 -16.41
N ASP A 6 -5.98 9.89 -16.58
CA ASP A 6 -5.31 9.39 -17.78
C ASP A 6 -5.00 7.88 -17.71
N LEU A 7 -5.28 7.20 -16.58
CA LEU A 7 -5.07 5.76 -16.45
C LEU A 7 -5.96 4.99 -17.44
N ALA A 8 -5.32 4.14 -18.26
CA ALA A 8 -5.96 3.35 -19.31
C ALA A 8 -6.63 2.09 -18.74
N ARG A 9 -7.58 2.27 -17.82
CA ARG A 9 -8.44 1.20 -17.32
C ARG A 9 -9.55 0.90 -18.33
N ASP A 10 -9.90 -0.37 -18.50
CA ASP A 10 -11.06 -0.75 -19.30
C ASP A 10 -12.36 -0.72 -18.48
N GLU A 11 -13.48 -1.06 -19.12
CA GLU A 11 -14.83 -0.99 -18.54
C GLU A 11 -15.05 -1.87 -17.31
N ARG A 12 -14.12 -2.76 -16.95
CA ARG A 12 -14.23 -3.60 -15.76
C ARG A 12 -13.90 -2.84 -14.47
N PHE A 13 -13.16 -1.74 -14.54
CA PHE A 13 -12.68 -1.05 -13.34
C PHE A 13 -13.61 0.11 -12.98
N GLU A 14 -14.10 0.08 -11.74
CA GLU A 14 -14.89 1.17 -11.16
C GLU A 14 -14.05 1.88 -10.09
N ARG A 15 -13.85 3.19 -10.24
CA ARG A 15 -13.04 3.98 -9.30
C ARG A 15 -13.89 4.50 -8.15
N ILE A 16 -13.38 4.37 -6.93
CA ILE A 16 -13.93 5.01 -5.74
C ILE A 16 -12.87 5.90 -5.08
N ARG A 17 -13.30 7.05 -4.56
CA ARG A 17 -12.41 7.94 -3.82
C ARG A 17 -12.12 7.37 -2.43
N ILE A 18 -10.88 7.47 -1.97
CA ILE A 18 -10.47 6.96 -0.65
C ILE A 18 -11.34 7.56 0.47
N GLU A 19 -11.72 8.83 0.36
CA GLU A 19 -12.57 9.51 1.36
C GLU A 19 -13.98 8.91 1.42
N GLU A 20 -14.52 8.45 0.29
CA GLU A 20 -15.82 7.80 0.24
C GLU A 20 -15.79 6.42 0.91
N VAL A 21 -14.64 5.76 0.93
CA VAL A 21 -14.42 4.48 1.62
C VAL A 21 -14.13 4.69 3.11
N VAL A 22 -13.21 5.60 3.45
CA VAL A 22 -12.77 5.86 4.83
C VAL A 22 -13.90 6.46 5.67
N PHE A 23 -14.68 7.37 5.10
CA PHE A 23 -15.76 8.05 5.80
C PHE A 23 -17.14 7.47 5.50
N ASP A 24 -17.21 6.22 4.99
CA ASP A 24 -18.49 5.55 4.75
C ASP A 24 -19.23 5.31 6.09
N PRO A 25 -20.39 5.95 6.33
CA PRO A 25 -21.14 5.77 7.57
C PRO A 25 -21.60 4.32 7.77
N ARG A 26 -21.72 3.52 6.70
CA ARG A 26 -22.09 2.10 6.79
C ARG A 26 -21.00 1.27 7.49
N ARG A 27 -19.72 1.62 7.34
CA ARG A 27 -18.62 0.97 8.07
C ARG A 27 -18.70 1.21 9.57
N SER A 28 -19.13 2.41 10.00
CA SER A 28 -19.36 2.70 11.42
C SER A 28 -20.54 1.92 12.04
N GLN A 29 -21.52 1.54 11.22
CA GLN A 29 -22.74 0.84 11.64
C GLN A 29 -22.65 -0.68 11.57
N ALA A 30 -21.76 -1.24 10.74
CA ALA A 30 -21.59 -2.69 10.58
C ALA A 30 -21.06 -3.39 11.85
N GLY A 31 -20.65 -2.62 12.86
CA GLY A 31 -19.89 -3.13 13.99
C GLY A 31 -18.48 -3.49 13.53
N ARG A 32 -17.47 -3.16 14.32
CA ARG A 32 -16.15 -3.77 14.17
C ARG A 32 -16.27 -5.24 14.56
N GLN A 33 -16.90 -6.07 13.72
CA GLN A 33 -16.71 -7.50 13.76
C GLN A 33 -15.35 -7.69 13.09
N GLY A 34 -14.25 -7.53 13.83
CA GLY A 34 -13.89 -8.54 14.81
C GLY A 34 -13.38 -9.82 14.14
N ALA A 35 -13.16 -9.82 12.82
CA ALA A 35 -12.03 -10.41 12.10
C ALA A 35 -12.40 -10.78 10.66
N ALA A 36 -12.16 -9.84 9.76
CA ALA A 36 -12.33 -10.00 8.31
C ALA A 36 -11.59 -11.22 7.70
N PHE A 37 -10.68 -11.87 8.45
CA PHE A 37 -9.89 -13.01 7.98
C PHE A 37 -9.93 -14.23 8.92
N ARG A 38 -10.89 -14.28 9.86
CA ARG A 38 -11.08 -15.46 10.70
C ARG A 38 -11.74 -16.60 9.92
N PRO A 39 -11.30 -17.86 10.03
CA PRO A 39 -11.94 -18.97 9.32
C PRO A 39 -13.39 -19.24 9.74
N ASP A 40 -13.75 -18.89 10.97
CA ASP A 40 -15.09 -19.06 11.52
C ASP A 40 -16.05 -17.90 11.22
N ASP A 41 -15.56 -16.82 10.61
CA ASP A 41 -16.36 -15.67 10.19
C ASP A 41 -16.99 -15.94 8.81
N PRO A 42 -18.33 -15.87 8.65
CA PRO A 42 -19.00 -16.11 7.38
C PRO A 42 -18.63 -15.09 6.28
N ASP A 43 -18.19 -13.88 6.64
CA ASP A 43 -17.83 -12.82 5.69
C ASP A 43 -16.36 -12.89 5.24
N SER A 44 -15.56 -13.78 5.88
CA SER A 44 -14.13 -13.96 5.63
C SER A 44 -13.77 -14.23 4.16
N PRO A 45 -14.50 -15.07 3.39
CA PRO A 45 -14.20 -15.27 1.98
C PRO A 45 -14.35 -13.99 1.14
N ASP A 46 -15.39 -13.19 1.39
CA ASP A 46 -15.64 -11.96 0.62
C ASP A 46 -14.62 -10.88 0.99
N ALA A 47 -14.27 -10.76 2.27
CA ALA A 47 -13.22 -9.88 2.72
C ALA A 47 -11.84 -10.25 2.16
N ALA A 48 -11.51 -11.54 2.11
CA ALA A 48 -10.26 -12.03 1.50
C ALA A 48 -10.20 -11.72 -0.01
N ARG A 49 -11.30 -11.96 -0.74
CA ARG A 49 -11.40 -11.60 -2.17
C ARG A 49 -11.28 -10.10 -2.40
N GLN A 50 -11.91 -9.28 -1.54
CA GLN A 50 -11.79 -7.83 -1.60
C GLN A 50 -10.36 -7.34 -1.33
N LEU A 51 -9.68 -7.89 -0.32
CA LEU A 51 -8.29 -7.52 -0.04
C LEU A 51 -7.36 -7.94 -1.19
N MET A 52 -7.54 -9.14 -1.74
CA MET A 52 -6.76 -9.61 -2.88
C MET A 52 -6.97 -8.79 -4.15
N HIS A 53 -8.20 -8.32 -4.41
CA HIS A 53 -8.43 -7.37 -5.49
C HIS A 53 -7.72 -6.03 -5.22
N GLY A 54 -7.73 -5.56 -3.97
CA GLY A 54 -6.94 -4.39 -3.56
C GLY A 54 -5.45 -4.54 -3.81
N ILE A 55 -4.87 -5.71 -3.50
CA ILE A 55 -3.48 -6.06 -3.81
C ILE A 55 -3.25 -6.02 -5.32
N PHE A 56 -4.06 -6.75 -6.10
CA PHE A 56 -3.99 -6.76 -7.56
C PHE A 56 -3.93 -5.35 -8.18
N VAL A 57 -4.81 -4.45 -7.74
CA VAL A 57 -4.83 -3.07 -8.26
C VAL A 57 -3.65 -2.25 -7.72
N GLY A 58 -3.19 -2.53 -6.51
CA GLY A 58 -1.92 -2.03 -5.98
C GLY A 58 -0.76 -2.37 -6.91
N GLU A 59 -0.63 -3.63 -7.33
CA GLU A 59 0.43 -4.09 -8.22
C GLU A 59 0.40 -3.40 -9.59
N ILE A 60 -0.78 -3.18 -10.16
CA ILE A 60 -0.89 -2.41 -11.42
C ILE A 60 -0.35 -0.99 -11.22
N GLN A 61 -0.69 -0.34 -10.11
CA GLN A 61 -0.26 1.02 -9.85
C GLN A 61 1.21 1.12 -9.47
N ALA A 62 1.76 0.14 -8.75
CA ALA A 62 3.18 0.04 -8.45
C ALA A 62 3.99 -0.14 -9.74
N LEU A 63 3.54 -1.03 -10.64
CA LEU A 63 4.08 -1.20 -11.99
C LEU A 63 4.11 0.12 -12.76
N GLU A 64 2.97 0.81 -12.81
CA GLU A 64 2.83 2.11 -13.48
C GLU A 64 3.74 3.18 -12.84
N GLY A 65 3.83 3.21 -11.50
CA GLY A 65 4.63 4.14 -10.74
C GLY A 65 6.13 3.95 -10.91
N ALA A 66 6.60 2.69 -10.90
CA ALA A 66 7.99 2.33 -11.13
C ALA A 66 8.40 2.62 -12.58
N GLY A 67 7.57 2.24 -13.56
CA GLY A 67 7.78 2.55 -14.98
C GLY A 67 7.80 4.05 -15.23
N ARG A 68 6.91 4.80 -14.60
CA ARG A 68 6.88 6.27 -14.69
C ARG A 68 8.11 6.92 -14.05
N THR A 69 8.57 6.43 -12.92
CA THR A 69 9.80 6.93 -12.27
C THR A 69 11.03 6.69 -13.16
N CYS A 70 11.05 5.59 -13.93
CA CYS A 70 12.06 5.38 -14.97
C CYS A 70 11.96 6.38 -16.13
N TYR A 71 10.80 6.98 -16.38
CA TYR A 71 10.58 7.85 -17.51
C TYR A 71 10.75 9.33 -17.16
N ASP A 72 10.11 9.79 -16.08
CA ASP A 72 9.91 11.20 -15.75
C ASP A 72 11.19 11.98 -15.40
N PHE A 73 12.20 11.31 -14.87
CA PHE A 73 13.39 11.97 -14.32
C PHE A 73 14.62 11.80 -15.22
N ASP A 74 15.31 12.91 -15.48
CA ASP A 74 16.58 12.91 -16.20
C ASP A 74 17.69 12.26 -15.36
N THR A 75 18.65 11.62 -16.06
CA THR A 75 19.84 11.08 -15.39
C THR A 75 20.88 12.16 -15.16
N GLY A 76 21.33 12.33 -13.93
CA GLY A 76 22.29 13.37 -13.60
C GLY A 76 22.62 13.46 -12.12
N SER A 77 23.13 14.62 -11.73
CA SER A 77 23.52 14.94 -10.34
C SER A 77 22.91 16.25 -9.85
N GLY A 78 22.02 16.86 -10.64
CA GLY A 78 21.20 17.98 -10.22
C GLY A 78 20.19 17.57 -9.15
N ARG A 79 19.54 18.57 -8.54
CA ARG A 79 18.55 18.33 -7.47
C ARG A 79 17.35 17.52 -7.96
N GLU A 80 16.89 17.79 -9.18
CA GLU A 80 15.74 17.09 -9.80
C GLU A 80 16.15 15.89 -10.64
N ASP A 81 17.46 15.66 -10.83
CA ASP A 81 17.98 14.52 -11.56
C ASP A 81 18.05 13.29 -10.64
N VAL A 82 18.03 12.10 -11.22
CA VAL A 82 18.28 10.85 -10.51
C VAL A 82 19.51 10.12 -11.05
N PRO A 83 20.28 9.40 -10.22
CA PRO A 83 21.36 8.57 -10.71
C PRO A 83 20.83 7.45 -11.62
N PHE A 84 21.59 7.07 -12.66
CA PHE A 84 21.21 5.96 -13.55
C PHE A 84 20.93 4.66 -12.78
N ALA A 85 21.69 4.40 -11.71
CA ALA A 85 21.46 3.22 -10.86
C ALA A 85 20.06 3.21 -10.22
N LEU A 86 19.52 4.37 -9.83
CA LEU A 86 18.15 4.45 -9.32
C LEU A 86 17.16 4.04 -10.40
N LYS A 87 17.30 4.57 -11.63
CA LYS A 87 16.43 4.19 -12.75
C LYS A 87 16.53 2.70 -13.07
N LEU A 88 17.72 2.12 -12.96
CA LEU A 88 17.92 0.68 -13.16
C LEU A 88 17.22 -0.14 -12.07
N ASP A 89 17.24 0.32 -10.81
CA ASP A 89 16.52 -0.36 -9.74
C ASP A 89 15.00 -0.22 -9.89
N MET A 90 14.49 0.96 -10.28
CA MET A 90 13.07 1.16 -10.64
C MET A 90 12.64 0.29 -11.82
N ALA A 91 13.52 0.06 -12.80
CA ALA A 91 13.22 -0.83 -13.93
C ALA A 91 13.14 -2.31 -13.50
N ARG A 92 13.90 -2.70 -12.47
CA ARG A 92 13.77 -4.04 -11.88
C ARG A 92 12.46 -4.17 -11.11
N GLN A 93 12.15 -3.20 -10.25
CA GLN A 93 10.86 -3.17 -9.57
C GLN A 93 9.70 -3.24 -10.58
N CYS A 94 9.74 -2.45 -11.65
CA CYS A 94 8.74 -2.52 -12.72
C CYS A 94 8.59 -3.92 -13.32
N TRP A 95 9.67 -4.69 -13.45
CA TRP A 95 9.59 -6.09 -13.87
C TRP A 95 8.98 -6.99 -12.79
N ASP A 96 9.32 -6.75 -11.52
CA ASP A 96 8.81 -7.49 -10.38
C ASP A 96 7.29 -7.28 -10.23
N GLU A 97 6.81 -6.04 -10.30
CA GLU A 97 5.37 -5.73 -10.24
C GLU A 97 4.61 -6.28 -11.46
N ALA A 98 5.23 -6.35 -12.64
CA ALA A 98 4.59 -7.00 -13.79
C ALA A 98 4.32 -8.49 -13.50
N ARG A 99 5.25 -9.18 -12.80
CA ARG A 99 5.02 -10.55 -12.34
C ARG A 99 3.96 -10.61 -11.26
N HIS A 100 3.94 -9.65 -10.33
CA HIS A 100 2.94 -9.60 -9.26
C HIS A 100 1.53 -9.40 -9.81
N VAL A 101 1.36 -8.57 -10.85
CA VAL A 101 0.09 -8.43 -11.58
C VAL A 101 -0.34 -9.78 -12.17
N GLU A 102 0.55 -10.49 -12.85
CA GLU A 102 0.23 -11.80 -13.45
C GLU A 102 -0.18 -12.83 -12.38
N ILE A 103 0.53 -12.87 -11.25
CA ILE A 103 0.20 -13.77 -10.12
C ILE A 103 -1.13 -13.38 -9.51
N SER A 104 -1.35 -12.09 -9.27
CA SER A 104 -2.57 -11.59 -8.66
C SER A 104 -3.79 -11.91 -9.51
N ILE A 105 -3.70 -11.84 -10.84
CA ILE A 105 -4.77 -12.30 -11.76
C ILE A 105 -5.07 -13.78 -11.52
N LYS A 106 -4.04 -14.63 -11.36
CA LYS A 106 -4.21 -16.06 -11.09
C LYS A 106 -4.75 -16.36 -9.71
N LEU A 107 -4.39 -15.57 -8.70
CA LEU A 107 -4.99 -15.67 -7.37
C LEU A 107 -6.44 -15.22 -7.37
N THR A 108 -6.79 -14.15 -8.08
CA THR A 108 -8.19 -13.72 -8.28
C THR A 108 -9.03 -14.86 -8.87
N GLU A 109 -8.56 -15.51 -9.95
CA GLU A 109 -9.23 -16.68 -10.55
C GLU A 109 -9.32 -17.85 -9.55
N HIS A 110 -8.23 -18.18 -8.86
CA HIS A 110 -8.14 -19.28 -7.90
C HIS A 110 -9.12 -19.12 -6.73
N MET A 111 -9.31 -17.89 -6.26
CA MET A 111 -10.23 -17.54 -5.18
C MET A 111 -11.69 -17.40 -5.66
N GLY A 112 -11.97 -17.64 -6.93
CA GLY A 112 -13.33 -17.55 -7.49
C GLY A 112 -13.83 -16.11 -7.61
N SER A 113 -12.93 -15.17 -7.88
CA SER A 113 -13.22 -13.77 -8.14
C SER A 113 -12.94 -13.42 -9.61
N GLU A 114 -13.39 -12.24 -10.04
CA GLU A 114 -13.12 -11.70 -11.38
C GLU A 114 -12.46 -10.31 -11.32
N ILE A 115 -11.66 -9.99 -12.34
CA ILE A 115 -11.07 -8.65 -12.47
C ILE A 115 -12.20 -7.62 -12.54
N GLY A 116 -12.19 -6.66 -11.61
CA GLY A 116 -13.20 -5.60 -11.52
C GLY A 116 -14.40 -5.95 -10.65
N GLU A 117 -14.44 -7.11 -9.99
CA GLU A 117 -15.52 -7.46 -9.04
C GLU A 117 -15.62 -6.46 -7.88
N PHE A 118 -14.51 -5.85 -7.49
CA PHE A 118 -14.45 -4.79 -6.49
C PHE A 118 -13.96 -3.46 -7.09
N ALA A 119 -14.33 -2.36 -6.44
CA ALA A 119 -13.91 -1.03 -6.85
C ALA A 119 -12.41 -0.79 -6.56
N GLU A 120 -11.74 -0.02 -7.43
CA GLU A 120 -10.34 0.39 -7.24
C GLU A 120 -10.21 1.77 -6.59
N GLN A 121 -9.06 1.98 -5.96
CA GLN A 121 -8.60 3.29 -5.48
C GLN A 121 -7.28 3.64 -6.17
N THR A 122 -7.02 4.92 -6.41
CA THR A 122 -5.88 5.40 -7.23
C THR A 122 -4.74 6.05 -6.43
N LEU A 123 -4.78 5.95 -5.10
CA LEU A 123 -3.91 6.73 -4.21
C LEU A 123 -2.41 6.38 -4.38
N LEU A 124 -2.08 5.13 -4.76
CA LEU A 124 -0.69 4.76 -5.05
C LEU A 124 -0.19 5.48 -6.30
N PHE A 125 -0.96 5.44 -7.38
CA PHE A 125 -0.61 6.18 -8.59
C PHE A 125 -0.54 7.70 -8.34
N GLU A 126 -1.39 8.26 -7.49
CA GLU A 126 -1.33 9.67 -7.08
C GLU A 126 -0.02 10.00 -6.36
N ALA A 127 0.44 9.16 -5.43
CA ALA A 127 1.75 9.30 -4.80
C ALA A 127 2.88 9.22 -5.85
N ALA A 128 2.74 8.32 -6.83
CA ALA A 128 3.64 8.20 -7.97
C ALA A 128 3.59 9.40 -8.94
N CYS A 129 2.64 10.34 -8.78
CA CYS A 129 2.58 11.57 -9.55
C CYS A 129 3.43 12.71 -8.96
N ASN A 130 3.98 12.56 -7.75
CA ASN A 130 4.75 13.63 -7.10
C ASN A 130 5.93 14.07 -7.98
N ALA A 131 6.09 15.36 -8.23
CA ALA A 131 7.10 15.88 -9.15
C ALA A 131 8.53 15.83 -8.59
N ASP A 132 8.70 15.72 -7.26
CA ASP A 132 10.01 15.57 -6.65
C ASP A 132 10.38 14.08 -6.55
N PRO A 133 11.53 13.64 -7.10
CA PRO A 133 11.90 12.22 -7.12
C PRO A 133 12.09 11.62 -5.72
N VAL A 134 12.55 12.41 -4.74
CA VAL A 134 12.77 11.93 -3.36
C VAL A 134 11.44 11.77 -2.64
N LEU A 135 10.52 12.74 -2.78
CA LEU A 135 9.19 12.62 -2.18
C LEU A 135 8.41 11.48 -2.83
N ARG A 136 8.46 11.34 -4.16
CA ARG A 136 7.83 10.22 -4.87
C ARG A 136 8.34 8.88 -4.37
N LEU A 137 9.66 8.69 -4.37
CA LEU A 137 10.30 7.46 -3.91
C LEU A 137 9.94 7.16 -2.45
N THR A 138 9.88 8.17 -1.59
CA THR A 138 9.58 7.95 -0.18
C THR A 138 8.10 7.64 0.04
N GLY A 139 7.21 8.34 -0.66
CA GLY A 139 5.77 8.07 -0.62
C GLY A 139 5.44 6.69 -1.14
N VAL A 140 5.96 6.30 -2.32
CA VAL A 140 5.68 4.99 -2.92
C VAL A 140 6.50 3.90 -2.23
N ASN A 141 7.83 3.89 -2.41
CA ASN A 141 8.67 2.76 -2.00
C ASN A 141 8.73 2.54 -0.49
N ARG A 142 8.67 3.58 0.35
CA ARG A 142 8.73 3.37 1.81
C ARG A 142 7.35 3.28 2.44
N ALA A 143 6.43 4.16 2.06
CA ALA A 143 5.10 4.17 2.67
C ALA A 143 4.22 3.06 2.07
N LEU A 144 4.04 3.05 0.74
CA LEU A 144 3.07 2.17 0.06
C LEU A 144 3.55 0.74 -0.12
N GLU A 145 4.79 0.52 -0.54
CA GLU A 145 5.32 -0.85 -0.55
C GLU A 145 5.50 -1.37 0.90
N GLY A 146 5.71 -0.46 1.85
CA GLY A 146 5.68 -0.79 3.27
C GLY A 146 4.31 -1.31 3.71
N LEU A 147 3.23 -0.71 3.21
CA LEU A 147 1.88 -1.23 3.40
C LEU A 147 1.68 -2.57 2.67
N ALA A 148 2.20 -2.68 1.44
CA ALA A 148 2.14 -3.92 0.65
C ALA A 148 2.67 -5.09 1.49
N ILE A 149 3.82 -4.93 2.14
CA ILE A 149 4.37 -5.90 3.11
C ILE A 149 3.35 -6.36 4.16
N ASP A 150 2.54 -5.45 4.72
CA ASP A 150 1.56 -5.79 5.75
C ASP A 150 0.38 -6.61 5.17
N VAL A 151 -0.12 -6.25 3.98
CA VAL A 151 -1.26 -6.94 3.34
C VAL A 151 -0.86 -8.28 2.74
N PHE A 152 0.32 -8.39 2.11
CA PHE A 152 0.88 -9.66 1.65
C PHE A 152 1.11 -10.62 2.82
N ASN A 153 1.64 -10.12 3.94
CA ASN A 153 1.81 -10.93 5.14
C ASN A 153 0.47 -11.45 5.67
N THR A 154 -0.56 -10.59 5.68
CA THR A 154 -1.92 -10.94 6.11
C THR A 154 -2.51 -12.04 5.23
N MET A 155 -2.43 -11.91 3.91
CA MET A 155 -2.96 -12.90 2.98
C MET A 155 -2.16 -14.21 2.97
N ARG A 156 -0.84 -14.15 3.18
CA ARG A 156 -0.02 -15.33 3.42
C ARG A 156 -0.48 -16.11 4.66
N GLU A 157 -0.67 -15.42 5.78
CA GLU A 157 -1.15 -16.04 7.04
C GLU A 157 -2.57 -16.59 6.88
N TYR A 158 -3.41 -15.91 6.12
CA TYR A 158 -4.73 -16.41 5.74
C TYR A 158 -4.65 -17.71 4.93
N GLY A 159 -3.74 -17.80 3.95
CA GLY A 159 -3.46 -19.02 3.20
C GLY A 159 -3.03 -20.19 4.09
N ASP A 160 -2.15 -19.95 5.07
CA ASP A 160 -1.75 -20.99 6.05
C ASP A 160 -2.95 -21.45 6.89
N THR A 161 -3.72 -20.49 7.40
CA THR A 161 -4.87 -20.74 8.27
C THR A 161 -5.99 -21.51 7.55
N THR A 162 -6.23 -21.19 6.27
CA THR A 162 -7.23 -21.86 5.43
C THR A 162 -6.69 -23.12 4.75
N GLN A 163 -5.43 -23.46 4.98
CA GLN A 163 -4.73 -24.59 4.35
C GLN A 163 -4.72 -24.52 2.82
N ASP A 164 -4.65 -23.30 2.28
CA ASP A 164 -4.47 -23.01 0.86
C ASP A 164 -2.98 -22.80 0.53
N PRO A 165 -2.29 -23.83 0.02
CA PRO A 165 -0.87 -23.73 -0.28
C PRO A 165 -0.56 -22.84 -1.49
N VAL A 166 -1.54 -22.59 -2.37
CA VAL A 166 -1.35 -21.75 -3.56
C VAL A 166 -1.32 -20.29 -3.13
N LEU A 167 -2.31 -19.86 -2.36
CA LEU A 167 -2.37 -18.51 -1.81
C LEU A 167 -1.14 -18.23 -0.94
N TYR A 168 -0.82 -19.13 0.01
CA TYR A 168 0.34 -18.97 0.87
C TYR A 168 1.63 -18.74 0.07
N PHE A 169 1.90 -19.60 -0.92
CA PHE A 169 3.16 -19.56 -1.67
C PHE A 169 3.27 -18.32 -2.54
N CYS A 170 2.20 -17.94 -3.24
CA CYS A 170 2.18 -16.76 -4.09
C CYS A 170 2.39 -15.48 -3.27
N GLU A 171 1.68 -15.33 -2.15
CA GLU A 171 1.81 -14.16 -1.27
C GLU A 171 3.19 -14.10 -0.59
N ASP A 172 3.76 -15.24 -0.15
CA ASP A 172 5.11 -15.27 0.43
C ASP A 172 6.19 -14.89 -0.60
N TRP A 173 5.98 -15.26 -1.87
CA TRP A 173 6.90 -14.94 -2.94
C TRP A 173 6.89 -13.46 -3.29
N MET A 174 5.71 -12.86 -3.46
CA MET A 174 5.57 -11.42 -3.72
C MET A 174 6.05 -10.60 -2.52
N LEU A 175 5.75 -11.04 -1.28
CA LEU A 175 6.25 -10.41 -0.06
C LEU A 175 7.78 -10.31 0.00
N ALA A 176 8.50 -11.30 -0.53
CA ALA A 176 9.97 -11.27 -0.55
C ALA A 176 10.51 -10.17 -1.48
N ASP A 177 9.84 -9.92 -2.60
CA ASP A 177 10.16 -8.84 -3.53
C ASP A 177 9.82 -7.47 -2.88
N GLU A 178 8.69 -7.35 -2.16
CA GLU A 178 8.33 -6.10 -1.48
C GLU A 178 9.31 -5.67 -0.40
N VAL A 179 9.86 -6.61 0.36
CA VAL A 179 10.95 -6.31 1.31
C VAL A 179 12.13 -5.66 0.59
N THR A 180 12.43 -6.09 -0.63
CA THR A 180 13.50 -5.53 -1.46
C THR A 180 13.12 -4.16 -2.01
N HIS A 181 11.88 -3.96 -2.45
CA HIS A 181 11.38 -2.68 -2.96
C HIS A 181 11.47 -1.57 -1.89
N VAL A 182 11.03 -1.89 -0.67
CA VAL A 182 11.09 -0.98 0.48
C VAL A 182 12.52 -0.70 0.91
N LYS A 183 13.37 -1.75 0.92
CA LYS A 183 14.79 -1.59 1.23
C LYS A 183 15.49 -0.66 0.25
N MET A 184 15.22 -0.83 -1.04
CA MET A 184 15.72 0.02 -2.09
C MET A 184 15.28 1.48 -1.88
N GLY A 185 14.00 1.74 -1.61
CA GLY A 185 13.50 3.08 -1.31
C GLY A 185 14.21 3.72 -0.12
N SER A 186 14.42 2.96 0.94
CA SER A 186 15.16 3.36 2.15
C SER A 186 16.62 3.72 1.88
N ASP A 187 17.31 2.90 1.09
CA ASP A 187 18.69 3.12 0.72
C ASP A 187 18.83 4.37 -0.17
N TRP A 188 17.93 4.56 -1.13
CA TRP A 188 17.94 5.71 -2.05
C TRP A 188 17.55 7.02 -1.37
N LEU A 189 16.56 7.04 -0.46
CA LEU A 189 16.25 8.22 0.35
C LEU A 189 17.52 8.72 1.04
N ARG A 190 18.22 7.85 1.78
CA ARG A 190 19.45 8.24 2.50
C ARG A 190 20.55 8.75 1.58
N ARG A 191 20.72 8.13 0.39
CA ARG A 191 21.74 8.52 -0.59
C ARG A 191 21.44 9.86 -1.25
N LEU A 192 20.21 10.06 -1.71
CA LEU A 192 19.80 11.29 -2.41
C LEU A 192 19.76 12.50 -1.48
N THR A 193 19.52 12.28 -0.18
CA THR A 193 19.43 13.35 0.81
C THR A 193 20.63 13.41 1.75
N GLU A 194 21.76 12.76 1.42
CA GLU A 194 22.96 12.72 2.28
C GLU A 194 23.40 14.13 2.71
N LYS A 195 23.32 15.08 1.79
CA LYS A 195 23.74 16.48 1.95
C LYS A 195 22.59 17.47 2.05
N ASP A 196 21.35 17.00 2.08
CA ASP A 196 20.14 17.82 2.09
C ASP A 196 19.14 17.30 3.12
N LYS A 197 19.39 17.68 4.39
CA LYS A 197 18.57 17.24 5.52
C LYS A 197 17.16 17.86 5.52
N GLU A 198 17.00 19.01 4.90
CA GLU A 198 15.70 19.64 4.75
C GLU A 198 14.80 18.84 3.80
N ARG A 199 15.33 18.46 2.63
CA ARG A 199 14.61 17.57 1.70
C ARG A 199 14.36 16.19 2.30
N GLN A 200 15.29 15.68 3.11
CA GLN A 200 15.07 14.44 3.86
C GLN A 200 13.85 14.55 4.77
N GLN A 201 13.75 15.63 5.55
CA GLN A 201 12.61 15.84 6.45
C GLN A 201 11.31 15.99 5.67
N GLN A 202 11.29 16.77 4.58
CA GLN A 202 10.12 16.91 3.71
C GLN A 202 9.63 15.57 3.15
N ALA A 203 10.56 14.70 2.77
CA ALA A 203 10.24 13.37 2.27
C ALA A 203 9.64 12.47 3.37
N LEU A 204 10.17 12.53 4.60
CA LEU A 204 9.64 11.79 5.75
C LEU A 204 8.27 12.33 6.20
N ASP A 205 8.06 13.64 6.17
CA ASP A 205 6.75 14.26 6.47
C ASP A 205 5.71 13.84 5.42
N PHE A 206 6.12 13.78 4.14
CA PHE A 206 5.28 13.24 3.08
C PHE A 206 4.97 11.76 3.29
N GLN A 207 5.97 10.95 3.70
CA GLN A 207 5.76 9.54 4.08
C GLN A 207 4.67 9.42 5.15
N ARG A 208 4.79 10.18 6.25
CA ARG A 208 3.82 10.16 7.35
C ARG A 208 2.41 10.52 6.89
N THR A 209 2.29 11.47 5.96
CA THR A 209 1.00 11.86 5.37
C THR A 209 0.39 10.69 4.58
N VAL A 210 1.20 10.03 3.75
CA VAL A 210 0.75 8.86 2.96
C VAL A 210 0.39 7.69 3.89
N ASP A 211 1.24 7.38 4.88
CA ASP A 211 1.01 6.33 5.87
C ASP A 211 -0.30 6.53 6.66
N LYS A 212 -0.63 7.79 6.96
CA LYS A 212 -1.88 8.17 7.63
C LYS A 212 -3.10 7.92 6.75
N LEU A 213 -3.07 8.36 5.49
CA LEU A 213 -4.15 8.12 4.52
C LEU A 213 -4.40 6.63 4.29
N PHE A 214 -3.34 5.82 4.31
CA PHE A 214 -3.38 4.37 4.09
C PHE A 214 -3.61 3.51 5.35
N SER A 215 -3.86 4.12 6.51
CA SER A 215 -4.29 3.41 7.71
C SER A 215 -5.67 2.74 7.60
N PHE A 216 -6.35 2.89 6.43
CA PHE A 216 -7.68 2.36 6.13
C PHE A 216 -8.76 2.78 7.13
N GLY A 217 -8.60 3.94 7.79
CA GLY A 217 -9.52 4.37 8.85
C GLY A 217 -9.46 3.48 10.09
N GLY A 218 -8.31 2.84 10.35
CA GLY A 218 -8.06 2.00 11.53
C GLY A 218 -8.17 0.49 11.29
N LEU A 219 -8.22 0.00 10.04
CA LEU A 219 -8.12 -1.45 9.77
C LEU A 219 -6.69 -1.98 9.94
N ARG A 220 -5.69 -1.09 9.80
CA ARG A 220 -4.28 -1.42 10.04
C ARG A 220 -3.87 -0.99 11.45
N GLY A 221 -3.25 -1.89 12.22
CA GLY A 221 -2.74 -1.58 13.56
C GLY A 221 -2.13 -2.78 14.28
N GLU A 222 -1.88 -2.66 15.59
CA GLU A 222 -1.28 -3.73 16.40
C GLU A 222 -2.24 -4.40 17.38
N SER A 223 -3.47 -3.90 17.51
CA SER A 223 -4.49 -4.56 18.32
C SER A 223 -4.95 -5.84 17.63
N GLU A 224 -5.28 -6.89 18.40
CA GLU A 224 -5.91 -8.12 17.86
C GLU A 224 -7.21 -7.84 17.09
N GLU A 225 -7.84 -6.68 17.31
CA GLU A 225 -9.04 -6.27 16.59
C GLU A 225 -8.75 -5.71 15.19
N ASN A 226 -7.49 -5.37 14.88
CA ASN A 226 -7.10 -4.89 13.56
C ASN A 226 -6.99 -6.09 12.59
N PRO A 227 -7.71 -6.09 11.46
CA PRO A 227 -7.59 -7.19 10.49
C PRO A 227 -6.25 -7.20 9.73
N ILE A 228 -5.54 -6.07 9.68
CA ILE A 228 -4.22 -5.99 9.05
C ILE A 228 -3.21 -5.56 10.12
N HIS A 229 -2.20 -6.38 10.32
CA HIS A 229 -1.14 -6.10 11.30
C HIS A 229 0.13 -5.59 10.65
N LEU A 230 0.86 -4.71 11.35
CA LEU A 230 2.18 -4.31 10.90
C LEU A 230 3.13 -5.52 10.94
N ALA A 231 3.66 -5.88 9.78
CA ALA A 231 4.56 -7.02 9.64
C ALA A 231 5.99 -6.64 10.08
N ARG A 232 6.17 -6.41 11.39
CA ARG A 232 7.40 -5.88 12.01
C ARG A 232 8.68 -6.53 11.49
N LYS A 233 8.72 -7.87 11.47
CA LYS A 233 9.88 -8.64 11.00
C LYS A 233 10.28 -8.26 9.56
N PHE A 234 9.32 -8.16 8.65
CA PHE A 234 9.56 -7.85 7.25
C PHE A 234 9.94 -6.38 7.06
N ARG A 235 9.32 -5.46 7.81
CA ARG A 235 9.70 -4.03 7.83
C ARG A 235 11.13 -3.82 8.35
N THR A 236 11.56 -4.53 9.39
CA THR A 236 12.95 -4.50 9.86
C THR A 236 13.91 -5.02 8.78
N LEU A 237 13.58 -6.13 8.10
CA LEU A 237 14.38 -6.64 6.98
C LEU A 237 14.46 -5.62 5.83
N ALA A 238 13.38 -4.88 5.61
CA ALA A 238 13.29 -3.81 4.64
C ALA A 238 14.03 -2.52 5.06
N GLY A 239 14.66 -2.49 6.24
CA GLY A 239 15.53 -1.42 6.67
C GLY A 239 14.86 -0.32 7.48
N PHE A 240 13.66 -0.55 8.01
CA PHE A 240 13.09 0.28 9.07
C PHE A 240 13.77 -0.01 10.41
N THR A 241 13.97 1.03 11.23
CA THR A 241 14.37 0.89 12.63
C THR A 241 13.17 0.56 13.52
N ASP A 242 13.43 0.06 14.72
CA ASP A 242 12.36 -0.19 15.71
C ASP A 242 11.61 1.08 16.08
N ASP A 243 12.30 2.23 16.13
CA ASP A 243 11.71 3.54 16.39
C ASP A 243 10.80 3.98 15.24
N GLU A 244 11.21 3.79 13.97
CA GLU A 244 10.37 4.11 12.81
C GLU A 244 9.12 3.21 12.76
N ILE A 245 9.26 1.92 13.09
CA ILE A 245 8.10 1.02 13.19
C ILE A 245 7.15 1.49 14.30
N THR A 246 7.68 1.93 15.44
CA THR A 246 6.86 2.43 16.54
C THR A 246 6.11 3.71 16.14
N ASP A 247 6.77 4.64 15.44
CA ASP A 247 6.11 5.85 14.92
C ASP A 247 4.97 5.50 13.94
N LEU A 248 5.13 4.48 13.10
CA LEU A 248 4.05 4.02 12.22
C LEU A 248 2.83 3.49 12.98
N VAL A 249 3.04 2.82 14.12
CA VAL A 249 1.96 2.36 14.99
C VAL A 249 1.21 3.55 15.58
N ASP A 250 1.95 4.54 16.07
CA ASP A 250 1.38 5.77 16.63
C ASP A 250 0.58 6.54 15.57
N VAL A 251 1.11 6.66 14.35
CA VAL A 251 0.42 7.29 13.21
C VAL A 251 -0.86 6.55 12.84
N ALA A 252 -0.86 5.21 12.85
CA ALA A 252 -2.07 4.43 12.60
C ALA A 252 -3.13 4.63 13.69
N ALA A 253 -2.71 4.71 14.96
CA ALA A 253 -3.61 5.00 16.08
C ALA A 253 -4.20 6.42 16.02
N GLU A 254 -3.38 7.42 15.68
CA GLU A 254 -3.82 8.80 15.44
C GLU A 254 -4.89 8.85 14.33
N ALA A 255 -4.64 8.18 13.21
CA ALA A 255 -5.56 8.13 12.08
C ALA A 255 -6.91 7.49 12.44
N MET A 256 -6.88 6.40 13.22
CA MET A 256 -8.08 5.73 13.70
C MET A 256 -8.91 6.65 14.61
N ALA A 257 -8.28 7.34 15.55
CA ALA A 257 -8.95 8.26 16.46
C ALA A 257 -9.62 9.43 15.71
N GLU A 258 -8.96 9.96 14.68
CA GLU A 258 -9.54 11.00 13.82
C GLU A 258 -10.74 10.51 13.01
N ALA A 259 -10.64 9.31 12.43
CA ALA A 259 -11.74 8.70 11.68
C ALA A 259 -12.97 8.46 12.57
N GLU A 260 -12.77 7.96 13.80
CA GLU A 260 -13.84 7.79 14.78
C GLU A 260 -14.50 9.13 15.18
N ALA A 261 -13.70 10.15 15.47
CA ALA A 261 -14.20 11.47 15.83
C ALA A 261 -15.02 12.09 14.69
N MET A 262 -14.57 11.94 13.44
CA MET A 262 -15.28 12.44 12.28
C MET A 262 -16.58 11.68 12.02
N ALA A 263 -16.58 10.34 12.12
CA ALA A 263 -17.78 9.53 12.00
C ALA A 263 -18.83 9.90 13.06
N ALA A 264 -18.41 10.09 14.32
CA ALA A 264 -19.28 10.55 15.40
C ALA A 264 -19.87 11.95 15.12
N ALA A 265 -19.07 12.87 14.57
CA ALA A 265 -19.55 14.20 14.19
C ALA A 265 -20.60 14.14 13.06
N ILE A 266 -20.41 13.27 12.05
CA ILE A 266 -21.36 13.07 10.95
C ILE A 266 -22.67 12.47 11.48
N GLN A 267 -22.60 11.44 12.33
CA GLN A 267 -23.79 10.83 12.93
C GLN A 267 -24.59 11.86 13.76
N ASN A 268 -23.90 12.68 14.57
CA ASN A 268 -24.55 13.74 15.35
C ASN A 268 -25.16 14.85 14.49
N ALA A 269 -24.65 15.10 13.29
CA ALA A 269 -25.20 16.09 12.35
C ALA A 269 -26.42 15.57 11.56
N GLN A 270 -26.62 14.26 11.52
CA GLN A 270 -27.73 13.59 10.83
C GLN A 270 -28.89 13.18 11.76
N ALA A 271 -28.71 13.31 13.08
CA ALA A 271 -29.70 13.06 14.13
C ALA A 271 -30.48 14.33 14.51
#